data_AF-A0A8C4Z940-F1
#
_entry.id   AF-A0A8C4Z940-F1
#
_cell.length_a   1.000
_cell.length_b   1.000
_cell.length_c   1.000
_cell.angle_alpha   90.00
_cell.angle_beta   90.00
_cell.angle_gamma   90.00
#
_symmetry.space_group_name_H-M   'P 1'
#
loop_
_entity.id
_entity.type
_entity.pdbx_description
1 polymer ?
#
loop_
_entity_poly.entity_id
_entity_poly.type
_entity_poly.pdbx_seq_one_letter_code
_entity_poly.pdbx_strand_id
1 'polypeptide(L)'
;MYLKKNAMIFHLKYTKNKIRYICRGCSKKERTRRLSSHAASRRPVTAVLTQQLLVPAYRPSQSVLNHGTMDQNSSPSFPVQLYIYDISRGMARQLSPMMLGKQLDGIWHTAVVVHGEEFFYGGVGITNCPPGGTELGQPNSIVDLGVTEVTGEIFMDYLTSLGESTYRGETYHLFENNCNTFSNEVAQFLTGSRIPEYITDLPSEVLSTPFGQVLRPILESMTVSPSGANSFNNSQR
;
A
#
# COMPACT_ATOMS: atom_id res chain seq x y z
N MET A 1 8.18 3.62 58.60
CA MET A 1 7.05 4.30 57.89
C MET A 1 7.12 3.87 56.43
N TYR A 2 6.40 2.82 56.04
CA TYR A 2 5.08 2.82 55.38
C TYR A 2 5.05 3.36 53.93
N LEU A 3 5.07 2.39 52.99
CA LEU A 3 4.24 2.20 51.78
C LEU A 3 3.71 3.41 50.98
N LYS A 4 3.84 3.35 49.64
CA LYS A 4 2.71 3.02 48.74
C LYS A 4 3.14 2.66 47.31
N LYS A 5 2.69 1.49 46.87
CA LYS A 5 2.61 1.05 45.46
C LYS A 5 1.60 1.93 44.71
N ASN A 6 1.88 2.27 43.45
CA ASN A 6 0.82 2.62 42.50
C ASN A 6 1.05 1.82 41.22
N ALA A 7 0.19 0.82 41.02
CA ALA A 7 -0.02 0.13 39.77
C ALA A 7 -0.73 1.09 38.79
N MET A 8 -0.21 1.22 37.58
CA MET A 8 -0.95 1.80 36.45
C MET A 8 -1.51 0.64 35.64
N ILE A 9 -2.82 0.41 35.82
CA ILE A 9 -3.63 -0.52 35.04
C ILE A 9 -3.91 0.17 33.68
N PHE A 10 -3.41 -0.39 32.59
CA PHE A 10 -3.85 -0.01 31.25
C PHE A 10 -5.18 -0.69 30.96
N HIS A 11 -6.27 0.08 30.95
CA HIS A 11 -7.54 -0.39 30.40
C HIS A 11 -7.54 -0.19 28.88
N LEU A 12 -7.26 -1.27 28.15
CA LEU A 12 -7.62 -1.40 26.73
C LEU A 12 -9.14 -1.50 26.63
N LYS A 13 -9.81 -0.40 26.27
CA LYS A 13 -11.20 -0.47 25.80
C LYS A 13 -11.20 -0.92 24.35
N TYR A 14 -11.30 -2.23 24.14
CA TYR A 14 -11.70 -2.80 22.86
C TYR A 14 -13.18 -2.47 22.63
N THR A 15 -13.47 -1.64 21.62
CA THR A 15 -14.81 -1.57 21.03
C THR A 15 -14.72 -2.06 19.60
N LYS A 16 -15.52 -3.10 19.30
CA LYS A 16 -15.59 -3.74 17.99
C LYS A 16 -16.08 -2.72 16.95
N ASN A 17 -15.44 -2.72 15.78
CA ASN A 17 -15.82 -2.01 14.55
C ASN A 17 -15.77 -0.48 14.57
N LYS A 18 -14.56 0.07 14.41
CA LYS A 18 -14.15 1.17 13.51
C LYS A 18 -12.82 1.75 13.99
N ILE A 19 -11.74 1.52 13.27
CA ILE A 19 -10.49 2.24 13.52
C ILE A 19 -10.64 3.65 12.92
N ARG A 20 -10.76 4.66 13.78
CA ARG A 20 -10.61 6.08 13.42
C ARG A 20 -9.29 6.55 14.02
N TYR A 21 -8.33 6.90 13.18
CA TYR A 21 -7.17 7.68 13.62
C TYR A 21 -7.56 9.16 13.66
N ILE A 22 -7.54 9.75 14.86
CA ILE A 22 -7.72 11.19 15.05
C ILE A 22 -6.33 11.82 15.08
N CYS A 23 -6.00 12.59 14.05
CA CYS A 23 -4.83 13.47 14.06
C CYS A 23 -5.09 14.64 15.04
N ARG A 24 -4.39 14.66 16.17
CA ARG A 24 -4.29 15.86 17.02
C ARG A 24 -3.23 16.78 16.41
N GLY A 25 -3.68 17.79 15.66
CA GLY A 25 -2.76 18.81 15.14
C GLY A 25 -3.27 19.69 13.99
N CYS A 26 -4.40 19.35 13.35
CA CYS A 26 -4.91 20.18 12.25
C CYS A 26 -5.85 21.29 12.76
N SER A 27 -5.31 22.49 12.99
CA SER A 27 -6.11 23.70 13.18
C SER A 27 -6.73 24.13 11.85
N LYS A 28 -7.96 23.68 11.55
CA LYS A 28 -8.82 24.34 10.55
C LYS A 28 -10.25 24.44 11.08
N LYS A 29 -10.73 25.69 11.08
CA LYS A 29 -12.01 26.18 11.61
C LYS A 29 -13.19 25.36 11.09
N GLU A 30 -13.98 24.85 12.03
CA GLU A 30 -15.23 24.14 11.79
C GLU A 30 -16.33 25.15 11.43
N ARG A 31 -16.84 25.09 10.20
CA ARG A 31 -17.98 25.90 9.74
C ARG A 31 -19.19 24.99 9.57
N THR A 32 -20.03 24.93 10.59
CA THR A 32 -21.33 24.25 10.58
C THR A 32 -22.32 25.03 9.72
N ARG A 33 -22.91 24.39 8.69
CA ARG A 33 -24.15 24.85 8.05
C ARG A 33 -25.27 23.85 8.35
N ARG A 34 -26.31 24.36 9.02
CA ARG A 34 -27.55 23.67 9.35
C ARG A 34 -28.31 23.32 8.07
N LEU A 35 -28.83 22.09 7.98
CA LEU A 35 -29.91 21.72 7.06
C LEU A 35 -31.23 21.85 7.82
N SER A 36 -32.11 22.73 7.34
CA SER A 36 -33.48 22.89 7.81
C SER A 36 -34.44 22.02 7.00
N SER A 37 -35.30 21.30 7.72
CA SER A 37 -36.49 20.59 7.26
C SER A 37 -37.55 21.55 6.70
N HIS A 38 -38.29 21.16 5.65
CA HIS A 38 -39.67 21.57 5.26
C HIS A 38 -40.14 20.51 4.22
N ALA A 39 -41.09 19.61 4.52
CA ALA A 39 -42.56 19.73 4.52
C ALA A 39 -43.22 19.28 3.20
N ALA A 40 -44.28 18.48 3.36
CA ALA A 40 -45.06 17.69 2.40
C ALA A 40 -45.79 18.46 1.27
N SER A 41 -46.30 17.74 0.25
CA SER A 41 -47.70 17.85 -0.24
C SER A 41 -48.04 17.06 -1.54
N ARG A 42 -49.10 16.23 -1.46
CA ARG A 42 -50.17 15.89 -2.44
C ARG A 42 -49.99 14.85 -3.58
N ARG A 43 -50.98 13.94 -3.63
CA ARG A 43 -51.38 12.91 -4.66
C ARG A 43 -52.32 13.56 -5.74
N PRO A 44 -53.05 12.87 -6.68
CA PRO A 44 -53.19 11.41 -7.00
C PRO A 44 -53.40 11.00 -8.50
N VAL A 45 -53.73 9.69 -8.72
CA VAL A 45 -54.42 8.99 -9.87
C VAL A 45 -53.63 8.88 -11.20
N THR A 46 -53.56 7.78 -11.99
CA THR A 46 -54.49 6.70 -12.39
C THR A 46 -53.78 5.40 -12.82
N ALA A 47 -54.52 4.29 -12.75
CA ALA A 47 -54.16 2.92 -13.10
C ALA A 47 -54.07 2.64 -14.61
N VAL A 48 -53.23 1.68 -15.00
CA VAL A 48 -53.39 0.86 -16.22
C VAL A 48 -52.96 -0.59 -15.91
N LEU A 49 -53.88 -1.52 -16.18
CA LEU A 49 -53.69 -2.98 -16.22
C LEU A 49 -52.60 -3.38 -17.24
N THR A 50 -51.81 -4.42 -16.97
CA THR A 50 -52.05 -5.75 -17.58
C THR A 50 -50.93 -6.77 -17.27
N GLN A 51 -51.40 -8.00 -17.06
CA GLN A 51 -50.80 -9.30 -17.33
C GLN A 51 -49.64 -9.83 -16.47
N GLN A 52 -50.06 -10.73 -15.58
CA GLN A 52 -49.32 -11.81 -14.98
C GLN A 52 -48.69 -12.73 -16.05
N LEU A 53 -47.40 -13.03 -15.89
CA LEU A 53 -46.80 -14.25 -16.40
C LEU A 53 -46.21 -15.01 -15.20
N LEU A 54 -46.70 -16.24 -15.05
CA LEU A 54 -46.29 -17.24 -14.08
C LEU A 54 -44.83 -17.65 -14.32
N VAL A 55 -44.00 -17.62 -13.27
CA VAL A 55 -42.72 -18.33 -13.23
C VAL A 55 -42.61 -19.03 -11.86
N PRO A 56 -42.27 -20.33 -11.81
CA PRO A 56 -42.55 -21.18 -10.65
C PRO A 56 -41.59 -20.96 -9.48
N ALA A 57 -42.11 -21.25 -8.29
CA ALA A 57 -41.40 -21.21 -7.02
C ALA A 57 -40.12 -22.07 -7.04
N TYR A 58 -38.99 -21.44 -6.77
CA TYR A 58 -37.71 -22.09 -6.52
C TYR A 58 -37.81 -22.97 -5.27
N ARG A 59 -37.63 -24.28 -5.44
CA ARG A 59 -37.60 -25.28 -4.37
C ARG A 59 -36.15 -25.40 -3.90
N PRO A 60 -35.81 -25.15 -2.62
CA PRO A 60 -34.44 -25.35 -2.18
C PRO A 60 -34.20 -26.86 -2.06
N SER A 61 -33.31 -27.39 -2.90
CA SER A 61 -32.72 -28.71 -2.70
C SER A 61 -31.84 -28.67 -1.46
N GLN A 62 -32.19 -29.47 -0.45
CA GLN A 62 -31.35 -29.75 0.71
C GLN A 62 -30.06 -30.44 0.23
N SER A 63 -28.97 -29.68 0.11
CA SER A 63 -27.62 -30.25 0.06
C SER A 63 -27.12 -30.36 1.49
N VAL A 64 -27.21 -31.59 2.01
CA VAL A 64 -26.29 -32.28 2.93
C VAL A 64 -25.31 -31.37 3.67
N LEU A 65 -25.45 -31.34 5.00
CA LEU A 65 -24.45 -30.83 5.93
C LEU A 65 -23.11 -31.56 5.70
N ASN A 66 -22.23 -30.98 4.90
CA ASN A 66 -20.82 -31.34 4.96
C ASN A 66 -20.27 -30.73 6.24
N HIS A 67 -20.03 -31.60 7.23
CA HIS A 67 -19.15 -31.33 8.36
C HIS A 67 -17.75 -31.10 7.80
N GLY A 68 -17.48 -29.86 7.37
CA GLY A 68 -16.14 -29.41 7.08
C GLY A 68 -15.36 -29.43 8.39
N THR A 69 -14.45 -30.38 8.52
CA THR A 69 -13.38 -30.35 9.51
C THR A 69 -12.70 -29.00 9.38
N MET A 70 -12.89 -28.12 10.39
CA MET A 70 -11.99 -26.99 10.55
C MET A 70 -10.63 -27.59 10.91
N ASP A 71 -9.70 -27.56 9.97
CA ASP A 71 -8.29 -27.81 10.25
C ASP A 71 -7.81 -26.72 11.22
N GLN A 72 -7.88 -27.00 12.52
CA GLN A 72 -7.50 -26.09 13.60
C GLN A 72 -5.98 -25.96 13.77
N ASN A 73 -5.20 -26.00 12.69
CA ASN A 73 -3.74 -25.96 12.81
C ASN A 73 -3.02 -25.12 11.74
N SER A 74 -3.73 -24.30 10.96
CA SER A 74 -3.08 -23.33 10.07
C SER A 74 -2.80 -22.03 10.82
N SER A 75 -1.53 -21.68 11.01
CA SER A 75 -1.12 -20.32 11.39
C SER A 75 -1.83 -19.29 10.50
N PRO A 76 -2.23 -18.12 11.03
CA PRO A 76 -2.82 -17.08 10.19
C PRO A 76 -1.78 -16.65 9.14
N SER A 77 -2.18 -16.69 7.87
CA SER A 77 -1.37 -16.23 6.74
C SER A 77 -1.95 -14.96 6.12
N PHE A 78 -1.08 -14.09 5.62
CA PHE A 78 -1.41 -12.76 5.12
C PHE A 78 -0.95 -12.63 3.68
N PRO A 79 -1.81 -12.16 2.75
CA PRO A 79 -1.41 -11.97 1.36
C PRO A 79 -0.37 -10.85 1.24
N VAL A 80 0.60 -11.06 0.35
CA VAL A 80 1.67 -10.10 0.03
C VAL A 80 1.60 -9.80 -1.45
N GLN A 81 1.56 -8.50 -1.79
CA GLN A 81 1.52 -8.06 -3.18
C GLN A 81 2.64 -7.06 -3.46
N LEU A 82 3.08 -7.01 -4.71
CA LEU A 82 3.96 -5.97 -5.23
C LEU A 82 3.14 -5.03 -6.11
N TYR A 83 3.10 -3.77 -5.74
CA TYR A 83 2.55 -2.71 -6.57
C TYR A 83 3.66 -2.15 -7.45
N ILE A 84 3.39 -2.01 -8.74
CA ILE A 84 4.35 -1.53 -9.75
C ILE A 84 3.79 -0.28 -10.41
N TYR A 85 4.58 0.77 -10.41
CA TYR A 85 4.25 2.07 -10.99
C TYR A 85 5.29 2.45 -12.06
N ASP A 86 4.83 3.01 -13.17
CA ASP A 86 5.68 3.73 -14.11
C ASP A 86 5.67 5.22 -13.76
N ILE A 87 6.74 5.68 -13.11
CA ILE A 87 6.86 7.09 -12.71
C ILE A 87 7.01 8.03 -13.92
N SER A 88 7.40 7.50 -15.08
CA SER A 88 7.45 8.27 -16.32
C SER A 88 6.08 8.48 -16.97
N ARG A 89 5.04 7.77 -16.50
CA ARG A 89 3.67 7.81 -17.05
C ARG A 89 3.64 7.58 -18.57
N GLY A 90 4.43 6.62 -19.05
CA GLY A 90 4.55 6.22 -20.45
C GLY A 90 5.56 7.04 -21.26
N MET A 91 6.15 8.11 -20.71
CA MET A 91 7.13 8.92 -21.42
C MET A 91 8.42 8.14 -21.69
N ALA A 92 8.88 7.31 -20.76
CA ALA A 92 10.08 6.50 -20.98
C ALA A 92 9.92 5.61 -22.21
N ARG A 93 8.77 4.94 -22.33
CA ARG A 93 8.44 4.10 -23.49
C ARG A 93 8.47 4.86 -24.82
N GLN A 94 8.03 6.11 -24.83
CA GLN A 94 7.99 6.92 -26.05
C GLN A 94 9.36 7.52 -26.42
N LEU A 95 10.14 7.94 -25.43
CA LEU A 95 11.35 8.75 -25.65
C LEU A 95 12.65 7.95 -25.58
N SER A 96 12.67 6.81 -24.89
CA SER A 96 13.90 6.05 -24.67
C SER A 96 14.60 5.62 -25.97
N PRO A 97 13.92 5.21 -27.06
CA PRO A 97 14.62 4.81 -28.28
C PRO A 97 15.42 5.96 -28.89
N MET A 98 14.90 7.18 -28.82
CA MET A 98 15.56 8.37 -29.34
C MET A 98 16.68 8.87 -28.42
N MET A 99 16.48 8.82 -27.11
CA MET A 99 17.42 9.38 -26.13
C MET A 99 18.55 8.41 -25.75
N LEU A 100 18.19 7.15 -25.49
CA LEU A 100 19.09 6.11 -24.98
C LEU A 100 19.58 5.16 -26.09
N GLY A 101 18.98 5.21 -27.28
CA GLY A 101 19.20 4.19 -28.32
C GLY A 101 18.69 2.81 -27.91
N LYS A 102 17.88 2.73 -26.85
CA LYS A 102 17.36 1.49 -26.25
C LYS A 102 15.90 1.69 -25.85
N GLN A 103 15.07 0.67 -26.09
CA GLN A 103 13.69 0.67 -25.61
C GLN A 103 13.67 0.34 -24.11
N LEU A 104 13.05 1.22 -23.33
CA LEU A 104 12.67 1.00 -21.93
C LEU A 104 11.15 1.07 -21.88
N ASP A 105 10.49 0.14 -21.18
CA ASP A 105 9.02 0.12 -21.13
C ASP A 105 8.43 1.04 -20.04
N GLY A 106 9.27 1.51 -19.12
CA GLY A 106 8.87 2.39 -18.02
C GLY A 106 10.06 2.72 -17.13
N ILE A 107 9.84 3.64 -16.17
CA ILE A 107 10.73 3.82 -15.03
C ILE A 107 10.00 3.28 -13.81
N TRP A 108 10.47 2.13 -13.32
CA TRP A 108 9.74 1.35 -12.34
C TRP A 108 9.98 1.84 -10.92
N HIS A 109 8.89 2.16 -10.24
CA HIS A 109 8.82 2.30 -8.78
C HIS A 109 7.96 1.17 -8.23
N THR A 110 8.42 0.51 -7.17
CA THR A 110 7.65 -0.54 -6.52
C THR A 110 7.39 -0.28 -5.04
N ALA A 111 6.31 -0.87 -4.55
CA ALA A 111 5.94 -0.90 -3.15
C ALA A 111 5.39 -2.28 -2.76
N VAL A 112 5.62 -2.72 -1.53
CA VAL A 112 5.07 -3.97 -1.01
C VAL A 112 3.79 -3.68 -0.24
N VAL A 113 2.72 -4.39 -0.57
CA VAL A 113 1.43 -4.32 0.13
C VAL A 113 1.24 -5.56 0.98
N VAL A 114 1.11 -5.37 2.29
CA VAL A 114 0.87 -6.43 3.28
C VAL A 114 0.16 -5.83 4.49
N HIS A 115 -0.63 -6.62 5.22
CA HIS A 115 -1.38 -6.14 6.40
C HIS A 115 -2.30 -4.94 6.12
N GLY A 116 -2.72 -4.76 4.86
CA GLY A 116 -3.60 -3.67 4.43
C GLY A 116 -2.91 -2.33 4.20
N GLU A 117 -1.59 -2.28 4.25
CA GLU A 117 -0.78 -1.07 4.06
C GLU A 117 0.24 -1.28 2.93
N GLU A 118 0.58 -0.21 2.24
CA GLU A 118 1.60 -0.14 1.20
C GLU A 118 2.88 0.48 1.76
N PHE A 119 4.00 -0.22 1.62
CA PHE A 119 5.31 0.15 2.14
C PHE A 119 6.31 0.37 1.00
N PHE A 120 7.03 1.48 1.05
CA PHE A 120 8.04 1.81 0.06
C PHE A 120 9.17 2.64 0.67
N TYR A 121 10.29 2.69 -0.06
CA TYR A 121 11.48 3.42 0.32
C TYR A 121 11.75 4.59 -0.63
N GLY A 122 12.12 5.73 -0.08
CA GLY A 122 12.47 6.94 -0.82
C GLY A 122 13.50 7.78 -0.07
N GLY A 123 13.74 9.00 -0.56
CA GLY A 123 14.72 9.93 0.02
C GLY A 123 14.41 10.39 1.46
N VAL A 124 13.19 10.11 1.97
CA VAL A 124 12.81 10.38 3.37
C VAL A 124 12.91 9.15 4.28
N GLY A 125 13.34 8.01 3.75
CA GLY A 125 13.39 6.72 4.44
C GLY A 125 12.24 5.80 4.04
N ILE A 126 12.01 4.76 4.85
CA ILE A 126 10.86 3.87 4.72
C ILE A 126 9.60 4.66 5.09
N THR A 127 8.54 4.51 4.30
CA THR A 127 7.24 5.15 4.54
C THR A 127 6.10 4.20 4.19
N ASN A 128 4.91 4.49 4.69
CA ASN A 128 3.71 3.73 4.34
C ASN A 128 2.48 4.61 4.09
N CYS A 129 1.52 4.02 3.38
CA CYS A 129 0.21 4.61 3.14
C CYS A 129 -0.84 3.52 2.87
N PRO A 130 -2.14 3.85 2.84
CA PRO A 130 -3.13 2.95 2.28
C PRO A 130 -2.79 2.59 0.82
N PRO A 131 -3.10 1.37 0.33
CA PRO A 131 -2.77 0.96 -1.03
C PRO A 131 -3.28 1.92 -2.11
N GLY A 132 -2.37 2.41 -2.95
CA GLY A 132 -2.61 3.44 -3.97
C GLY A 132 -2.85 4.84 -3.39
N GLY A 133 -2.37 5.09 -2.17
CA GLY A 133 -2.61 6.31 -1.40
C GLY A 133 -1.65 7.46 -1.69
N THR A 134 -0.61 7.24 -2.49
CA THR A 134 0.33 8.28 -2.93
C THR A 134 -0.23 9.09 -4.11
N GLU A 135 0.46 10.16 -4.49
CA GLU A 135 0.15 10.93 -5.70
C GLU A 135 0.31 10.16 -7.03
N LEU A 136 0.92 8.98 -6.99
CA LEU A 136 0.99 8.07 -8.14
C LEU A 136 -0.38 7.43 -8.43
N GLY A 137 -1.28 7.39 -7.44
CA GLY A 137 -2.62 6.82 -7.58
C GLY A 137 -2.59 5.30 -7.64
N GLN A 138 -3.36 4.72 -8.58
CA GLN A 138 -3.43 3.26 -8.73
C GLN A 138 -2.18 2.71 -9.44
N PRO A 139 -1.68 1.53 -9.05
CA PRO A 139 -0.53 0.91 -9.70
C PRO A 139 -0.84 0.53 -11.15
N ASN A 140 0.19 0.56 -11.99
CA ASN A 140 0.10 0.08 -13.36
C ASN A 140 -0.05 -1.44 -13.43
N SER A 141 0.54 -2.16 -12.47
CA SER A 141 0.44 -3.61 -12.34
C SER A 141 0.53 -4.03 -10.87
N ILE A 142 -0.14 -5.14 -10.54
CA ILE A 142 -0.08 -5.78 -9.23
C ILE A 142 0.40 -7.21 -9.44
N VAL A 143 1.47 -7.59 -8.75
CA VAL A 143 2.00 -8.96 -8.76
C VAL A 143 1.73 -9.61 -7.41
N ASP A 144 1.17 -10.81 -7.42
CA ASP A 144 1.00 -11.63 -6.23
C ASP A 144 2.35 -12.26 -5.85
N LEU A 145 2.82 -11.99 -4.63
CA LEU A 145 4.07 -12.55 -4.08
C LEU A 145 3.81 -13.77 -3.18
N GLY A 146 2.54 -14.14 -2.97
CA GLY A 146 2.12 -15.25 -2.14
C GLY A 146 1.59 -14.80 -0.78
N VAL A 147 1.83 -15.63 0.23
CA VAL A 147 1.38 -15.39 1.60
C VAL A 147 2.54 -15.45 2.58
N THR A 148 2.44 -14.71 3.67
CA THR A 148 3.40 -14.72 4.77
C THR A 148 2.71 -15.11 6.08
N GLU A 149 3.44 -15.77 6.98
CA GLU A 149 3.02 -15.98 8.37
C GLU A 149 3.59 -14.89 9.30
N VAL A 150 4.41 -13.97 8.77
CA VAL A 150 5.01 -12.87 9.53
C VAL A 150 3.89 -11.92 9.97
N THR A 151 3.75 -11.78 11.29
CA THR A 151 2.75 -10.88 11.88
C THR A 151 3.10 -9.42 11.61
N GLY A 152 2.10 -8.54 11.66
CA GLY A 152 2.33 -7.11 11.52
C GLY A 152 3.34 -6.55 12.52
N GLU A 153 3.33 -7.02 13.77
CA GLU A 153 4.29 -6.60 14.80
C GLU A 153 5.74 -6.92 14.42
N ILE A 154 6.02 -8.19 14.05
CA ILE A 154 7.37 -8.62 13.64
C ILE A 154 7.81 -7.86 12.39
N PHE A 155 6.89 -7.64 11.44
CA PHE A 155 7.20 -6.91 10.23
C PHE A 155 7.57 -5.45 10.51
N MET A 156 6.85 -4.79 11.42
CA MET A 156 7.14 -3.41 11.81
C MET A 156 8.48 -3.28 12.53
N ASP A 157 8.84 -4.23 13.39
CA ASP A 157 10.16 -4.27 14.04
C ASP A 157 11.28 -4.45 13.01
N TYR A 158 11.08 -5.34 12.03
CA TYR A 158 12.00 -5.53 10.91
C TYR A 158 12.19 -4.25 10.10
N LEU A 159 11.10 -3.59 9.69
CA LEU A 159 11.17 -2.32 8.96
C LEU A 159 11.86 -1.21 9.78
N THR A 160 11.65 -1.17 11.10
CA THR A 160 12.33 -0.22 11.98
C THR A 160 13.84 -0.45 11.97
N SER A 161 14.28 -1.71 12.10
CA SER A 161 15.69 -2.06 12.03
C SER A 161 16.33 -1.70 10.68
N LEU A 162 15.62 -1.93 9.58
CA LEU A 162 16.05 -1.52 8.24
C LEU A 162 16.17 0.01 8.12
N GLY A 163 15.19 0.75 8.66
CA GLY A 163 15.14 2.20 8.64
C GLY A 163 16.22 2.87 9.49
N GLU A 164 16.74 2.18 10.50
CA GLU A 164 17.89 2.65 11.31
C GLU A 164 19.25 2.34 10.67
N SER A 165 19.28 1.45 9.67
CA SER A 165 20.49 0.93 9.05
C SER A 165 20.55 1.23 7.54
N THR A 166 20.24 0.25 6.70
CA THR A 166 20.44 0.28 5.25
C THR A 166 19.48 1.23 4.52
N TYR A 167 18.29 1.47 5.07
CA TYR A 167 17.20 2.19 4.41
C TYR A 167 16.85 3.51 5.13
N ARG A 168 17.88 4.21 5.58
CA ARG A 168 17.76 5.61 6.01
C ARG A 168 17.50 6.51 4.80
N GLY A 169 16.86 7.67 5.00
CA GLY A 169 16.61 8.58 3.87
C GLY A 169 17.90 9.03 3.19
N GLU A 170 18.95 9.26 3.98
CA GLU A 170 20.25 9.73 3.48
C GLU A 170 21.04 8.67 2.70
N THR A 171 20.69 7.38 2.83
CA THR A 171 21.33 6.29 2.09
C THR A 171 20.64 5.99 0.76
N TYR A 172 19.62 6.77 0.39
CA TYR A 172 18.90 6.57 -0.86
C TYR A 172 19.82 6.86 -2.04
N HIS A 173 19.90 5.91 -2.97
CA HIS A 173 20.67 6.03 -4.20
C HIS A 173 19.89 5.44 -5.36
N LEU A 174 19.60 6.25 -6.38
CA LEU A 174 18.71 5.87 -7.48
C LEU A 174 19.08 4.53 -8.15
N PHE A 175 20.37 4.21 -8.25
CA PHE A 175 20.83 3.00 -8.94
C PHE A 175 21.12 1.81 -8.02
N GLU A 176 21.48 2.05 -6.75
CA GLU A 176 22.08 1.02 -5.89
C GLU A 176 21.26 0.74 -4.63
N ASN A 177 20.49 1.72 -4.15
CA ASN A 177 19.69 1.58 -2.94
C ASN A 177 18.42 2.42 -3.07
N ASN A 178 17.40 1.83 -3.68
CA ASN A 178 16.17 2.52 -4.10
C ASN A 178 14.93 1.72 -3.68
N CYS A 179 13.75 2.20 -4.08
CA CYS A 179 12.48 1.51 -3.80
C CYS A 179 12.43 0.04 -4.26
N ASN A 180 13.12 -0.31 -5.35
CA ASN A 180 13.11 -1.65 -5.93
C ASN A 180 14.04 -2.58 -5.14
N THR A 181 15.22 -2.10 -4.68
CA THR A 181 16.09 -2.89 -3.80
C THR A 181 15.40 -3.18 -2.48
N PHE A 182 14.76 -2.16 -1.88
CA PHE A 182 13.93 -2.31 -0.70
C PHE A 182 12.81 -3.33 -0.89
N SER A 183 12.02 -3.18 -1.95
CA SER A 183 10.88 -4.08 -2.21
C SER A 183 11.34 -5.52 -2.43
N ASN A 184 12.49 -5.72 -3.07
CA ASN A 184 13.06 -7.04 -3.27
C ASN A 184 13.54 -7.69 -1.96
N GLU A 185 14.15 -6.92 -1.06
CA GLU A 185 14.57 -7.43 0.25
C GLU A 185 13.37 -7.78 1.14
N VAL A 186 12.37 -6.90 1.18
CA VAL A 186 11.13 -7.12 1.93
C VAL A 186 10.35 -8.32 1.37
N ALA A 187 10.25 -8.48 0.05
CA ALA A 187 9.60 -9.64 -0.57
C ALA A 187 10.27 -10.95 -0.15
N GLN A 188 11.61 -10.98 -0.13
CA GLN A 188 12.39 -12.14 0.30
C GLN A 188 12.17 -12.44 1.78
N PHE A 189 12.14 -11.42 2.64
CA PHE A 189 11.86 -11.60 4.07
C PHE A 189 10.46 -12.17 4.32
N LEU A 190 9.44 -11.65 3.64
CA LEU A 190 8.05 -12.04 3.89
C LEU A 190 7.68 -13.38 3.27
N THR A 191 8.18 -13.68 2.07
CA THR A 191 7.68 -14.80 1.25
C THR A 191 8.77 -15.69 0.68
N GLY A 192 10.05 -15.31 0.79
CA GLY A 192 11.16 -15.97 0.08
C GLY A 192 11.21 -15.68 -1.42
N SER A 193 10.23 -14.95 -1.97
CA SER A 193 10.16 -14.59 -3.38
C SER A 193 11.03 -13.37 -3.71
N ARG A 194 11.43 -13.25 -4.97
CA ARG A 194 12.06 -12.04 -5.53
C ARG A 194 11.05 -11.26 -6.36
N ILE A 195 11.27 -9.96 -6.53
CA ILE A 195 10.49 -9.16 -7.47
C ILE A 195 10.96 -9.42 -8.92
N PRO A 196 10.16 -9.10 -9.95
CA PRO A 196 10.55 -9.34 -11.34
C PRO A 196 11.87 -8.68 -11.74
N GLU A 197 12.74 -9.44 -12.42
CA GLU A 197 14.13 -9.03 -12.74
C GLU A 197 14.19 -7.78 -13.64
N TYR A 198 13.24 -7.62 -14.56
CA TYR A 198 13.18 -6.43 -15.44
C TYR A 198 13.03 -5.10 -14.66
N ILE A 199 12.61 -5.16 -13.39
CA ILE A 199 12.52 -4.00 -12.49
C ILE A 199 13.87 -3.73 -11.83
N THR A 200 14.53 -4.76 -11.32
CA THR A 200 15.82 -4.64 -10.63
C THR A 200 16.98 -4.35 -11.58
N ASP A 201 16.87 -4.75 -12.84
CA ASP A 201 17.93 -4.60 -13.85
C ASP A 201 17.91 -3.23 -14.56
N LEU A 202 16.82 -2.48 -14.43
CA LEU A 202 16.62 -1.18 -15.09
C LEU A 202 17.79 -0.18 -14.88
N PRO A 203 18.34 0.00 -13.66
CA PRO A 203 19.56 0.79 -13.44
C PRO A 203 20.73 0.40 -14.37
N SER A 204 21.03 -0.89 -14.44
CA SER A 204 22.12 -1.43 -15.27
C SER A 204 21.85 -1.22 -16.75
N GLU A 205 20.58 -1.37 -17.17
CA GLU A 205 20.19 -1.11 -18.54
C GLU A 205 20.42 0.34 -18.96
N VAL A 206 20.06 1.31 -18.12
CA VAL A 206 20.28 2.73 -18.40
C VAL A 206 21.77 3.04 -18.46
N LEU A 207 22.53 2.59 -17.46
CA LEU A 207 23.98 2.83 -17.37
C LEU A 207 24.78 2.11 -18.47
N SER A 208 24.25 1.07 -19.09
CA SER A 208 24.90 0.41 -20.24
C SER A 208 24.93 1.28 -21.52
N THR A 209 24.20 2.40 -21.55
CA THR A 209 24.12 3.29 -22.72
C THR A 209 25.09 4.48 -22.62
N PRO A 210 25.63 4.99 -23.75
CA PRO A 210 26.47 6.19 -23.74
C PRO A 210 25.76 7.40 -23.13
N PHE A 211 24.46 7.56 -23.40
CA PHE A 211 23.65 8.64 -22.84
C PHE A 211 23.47 8.50 -21.32
N GLY A 212 23.22 7.28 -20.82
CA GLY A 212 23.14 7.01 -19.39
C GLY A 212 24.44 7.32 -18.66
N GLN A 213 25.60 7.04 -19.26
CA GLN A 213 26.91 7.42 -18.69
C GLN A 213 27.10 8.93 -18.63
N VAL A 214 26.65 9.67 -19.65
CA VAL A 214 26.70 11.15 -19.65
C VAL A 214 25.78 11.74 -18.58
N LEU A 215 24.58 11.18 -18.39
CA LEU A 215 23.63 11.66 -17.38
C LEU A 215 23.86 11.12 -15.98
N ARG A 216 24.76 10.16 -15.79
CA ARG A 216 25.00 9.49 -14.51
C ARG A 216 25.13 10.48 -13.33
N PRO A 217 25.95 11.55 -13.40
CA PRO A 217 26.07 12.48 -12.26
C PRO A 217 24.76 13.19 -11.91
N ILE A 218 23.92 13.45 -12.92
CA ILE A 218 22.61 14.09 -12.73
C ILE A 218 21.64 13.08 -12.10
N LEU A 219 21.61 11.85 -12.61
CA LEU A 219 20.73 10.78 -12.12
C LEU A 219 21.08 10.36 -10.68
N GLU A 220 22.35 10.32 -10.32
CA GLU A 220 22.82 10.03 -8.95
C GLU A 220 22.38 11.10 -7.94
N SER A 221 22.13 12.33 -8.39
CA SER A 221 21.61 13.41 -7.54
C SER A 221 20.09 13.37 -7.34
N MET A 222 19.37 12.48 -8.04
CA MET A 222 17.92 12.38 -7.96
C MET A 222 17.47 11.49 -6.81
N THR A 223 16.45 11.95 -6.08
CA THR A 223 15.75 11.15 -5.07
C THR A 223 14.30 10.96 -5.49
N VAL A 224 13.76 9.75 -5.26
CA VAL A 224 12.34 9.45 -5.54
C VAL A 224 11.62 9.32 -4.20
N SER A 225 10.62 10.16 -3.99
CA SER A 225 9.79 10.17 -2.78
C SER A 225 8.35 10.53 -3.16
N PRO A 226 7.49 9.55 -3.48
CA PRO A 226 6.09 9.81 -3.75
C PRO A 226 5.42 10.50 -2.57
N SER A 227 4.76 11.64 -2.82
CA SER A 227 4.06 12.39 -1.78
C SER A 227 2.76 11.69 -1.36
N GLY A 228 2.35 11.86 -0.10
CA GLY A 228 1.08 11.32 0.43
C GLY A 228 1.22 10.21 1.47
N ALA A 229 2.45 9.78 1.77
CA ALA A 229 2.74 8.78 2.80
C ALA A 229 3.08 9.38 4.16
N ASN A 230 2.87 8.59 5.22
CA ASN A 230 3.35 8.90 6.56
C ASN A 230 4.80 8.41 6.69
N SER A 231 5.71 9.28 7.13
CA SER A 231 7.10 8.89 7.37
C SER A 231 7.25 8.10 8.66
N PHE A 232 7.97 6.97 8.61
CA PHE A 232 8.49 6.31 9.81
C PHE A 232 9.63 7.15 10.37
N ASN A 233 9.34 8.22 11.11
CA ASN A 233 10.40 8.86 11.88
C ASN A 233 9.96 9.38 13.25
N ASN A 234 10.74 8.91 14.21
CA ASN A 234 10.61 9.02 15.64
C ASN A 234 10.67 10.49 16.09
N SER A 235 9.53 11.03 16.52
CA SER A 235 9.48 12.29 17.26
C SER A 235 9.46 12.00 18.76
N GLN A 236 10.64 12.04 19.40
CA GLN A 236 10.95 12.64 20.71
C GLN A 236 12.09 11.90 21.42
N ARG A 237 13.30 12.47 21.30
CA ARG A 237 14.22 12.58 22.44
C ARG A 237 13.67 13.60 23.43
#